data_AF-A0AAW2F3B4-F1
#
_entry.id   AF-A0AAW2F3B4-F1
#
_cell.length_a   1.000
_cell.length_b   1.000
_cell.length_c   1.000
_cell.angle_alpha   90.00
_cell.angle_beta   90.00
_cell.angle_gamma   90.00
#
_symmetry.space_group_name_H-M   'P 1'
#
loop_
_entity.id
_entity.type
_entity.pdbx_description
1 polymer ?
#
loop_
_entity_poly.entity_id
_entity_poly.type
_entity_poly.pdbx_seq_one_letter_code
_entity_poly.pdbx_strand_id
1 'polypeptide(L)'
;MESISEELRVSSKGKSLIKFTTIYPYMVDTGLCKKPKIRFPDAMPLVSPRQAASQIIQAQRRSYRERTVPSMWLSVNTIVRLFPDNAIQCLIDFCDSGVEADS
;
A
#
# COMPACT_ATOMS: atom_id res chain seq x y z
N MET A 1 2.00 7.79 -9.58
CA MET A 1 2.35 7.61 -11.02
C MET A 1 1.22 8.04 -11.97
N GLU A 2 0.17 8.71 -11.50
CA GLU A 2 -1.00 8.98 -12.35
C GLU A 2 -0.71 9.98 -13.47
N SER A 3 -0.10 11.12 -13.14
CA SER A 3 0.22 12.17 -14.12
C SER A 3 1.09 11.67 -15.27
N ILE A 4 2.21 11.00 -14.96
CA ILE A 4 3.13 10.46 -15.97
C ILE A 4 2.47 9.36 -16.82
N SER A 5 1.59 8.54 -16.23
CA SER A 5 0.86 7.51 -16.97
C SER A 5 -0.11 8.12 -17.98
N GLU A 6 -0.76 9.22 -17.60
CA GLU A 6 -1.70 9.93 -18.44
C GLU A 6 -0.99 10.71 -19.55
N GLU A 7 0.12 11.38 -19.22
CA GLU A 7 0.99 12.03 -20.20
C GLU A 7 1.46 11.05 -21.28
N LEU A 8 1.92 9.86 -20.89
CA LEU A 8 2.34 8.82 -21.83
C LEU A 8 1.17 8.32 -22.69
N ARG A 9 -0.03 8.17 -22.11
CA ARG A 9 -1.24 7.77 -22.84
C ARG A 9 -1.59 8.81 -23.91
N VAL A 10 -1.54 10.10 -23.58
CA VAL A 10 -1.83 11.20 -24.50
C VAL A 10 -0.77 11.29 -25.60
N SER A 11 0.51 11.35 -25.24
CA SER A 11 1.63 11.50 -26.18
C SER A 11 1.71 10.34 -27.18
N SER A 12 1.47 9.10 -26.72
CA SER A 12 1.48 7.91 -27.57
C SER A 12 0.18 7.65 -28.33
N LYS A 13 -0.84 8.52 -28.19
CA LYS A 13 -2.20 8.27 -28.71
C LYS A 13 -2.77 6.90 -28.27
N GLY A 14 -2.46 6.50 -27.04
CA GLY A 14 -2.86 5.21 -26.46
C GLY A 14 -2.12 3.98 -26.98
N LYS A 15 -1.09 4.14 -27.83
CA LYS A 15 -0.36 3.02 -28.44
C LYS A 15 0.79 2.48 -27.59
N SER A 16 1.14 3.15 -26.49
CA SER A 16 2.21 2.69 -25.61
C SER A 16 1.91 1.32 -25.00
N LEU A 17 2.90 0.43 -25.05
CA LEU A 17 2.87 -0.87 -24.39
C LEU A 17 3.36 -0.81 -22.94
N ILE A 18 3.91 0.33 -22.51
CA ILE A 18 4.41 0.51 -21.14
C ILE A 18 3.21 0.59 -20.18
N LYS A 19 3.25 -0.21 -19.12
CA LYS A 19 2.27 -0.21 -18.03
C LYS A 19 2.94 0.24 -16.74
N PHE A 20 2.19 0.97 -15.92
CA PHE A 20 2.64 1.44 -14.61
C PHE A 20 1.94 0.67 -13.51
N THR A 21 2.68 0.35 -12.45
CA THR A 21 2.15 -0.29 -11.24
C THR A 21 2.65 0.50 -10.03
N THR A 22 1.72 1.07 -9.27
CA THR A 22 2.02 1.75 -7.99
C THR A 22 1.77 0.79 -6.83
N ILE A 23 2.77 0.63 -5.97
CA ILE A 23 2.68 -0.22 -4.78
C ILE A 23 2.53 0.67 -3.54
N TYR A 24 1.55 0.35 -2.69
CA TYR A 24 1.33 0.97 -1.39
C TYR A 24 1.67 -0.05 -0.30
N PRO A 25 2.95 -0.15 0.12
CA PRO A 25 3.35 -1.12 1.11
C PRO A 25 2.89 -0.70 2.52
N TYR A 26 2.46 -1.68 3.30
CA TYR A 26 2.42 -1.64 4.77
C TYR A 26 3.85 -1.81 5.33
N MET A 27 4.01 -1.86 6.65
CA MET A 27 5.30 -2.14 7.31
C MET A 27 5.90 -3.46 6.80
N VAL A 28 6.94 -3.34 5.96
CA VAL A 28 7.72 -4.48 5.46
C VAL A 28 9.01 -4.55 6.26
N ASP A 29 9.37 -5.75 6.70
CA ASP A 29 10.58 -6.02 7.47
C ASP A 29 11.84 -6.00 6.59
N THR A 30 12.17 -4.84 6.03
CA THR A 30 13.37 -4.61 5.22
C THR A 30 14.56 -4.10 6.06
N GLY A 31 14.41 -4.01 7.38
CA GLY A 31 15.32 -3.30 8.28
C GLY A 31 15.05 -1.79 8.41
N LEU A 32 14.09 -1.24 7.65
CA LEU A 32 13.65 0.16 7.79
C LEU A 32 12.63 0.35 8.93
N CYS A 33 11.77 -0.64 9.18
CA CYS A 33 10.75 -0.59 10.24
C CYS A 33 11.34 -1.07 11.58
N LYS A 34 12.24 -0.28 12.19
CA LYS A 34 13.02 -0.71 13.37
C LYS A 34 12.20 -0.86 14.66
N LYS A 35 11.23 0.03 14.88
CA LYS A 35 10.37 0.06 16.07
C LYS A 35 8.89 0.04 15.68
N PRO A 36 8.37 -1.10 15.18
CA PRO A 36 6.97 -1.18 14.80
C PRO A 36 6.08 -1.20 16.04
N LYS A 37 5.09 -0.30 16.07
CA LYS A 37 4.01 -0.29 17.05
C LYS A 37 2.80 -0.98 16.44
N ILE A 38 2.36 -2.08 17.06
CA ILE A 38 1.24 -2.90 16.57
C ILE A 38 0.38 -3.33 17.75
N ARG A 39 -0.84 -2.80 17.84
CA ARG A 39 -1.80 -3.19 18.90
C ARG A 39 -2.33 -4.61 18.73
N PHE A 40 -2.49 -5.07 17.48
CA PHE A 40 -3.04 -6.40 17.15
C PHE A 40 -2.05 -7.21 16.30
N PRO A 41 -1.03 -7.85 16.90
CA PRO A 41 0.05 -8.51 16.17
C PRO A 41 -0.42 -9.62 15.22
N ASP A 42 -1.45 -10.38 15.62
CA ASP A 42 -1.98 -11.48 14.82
C ASP A 42 -2.79 -11.00 13.61
N ALA A 43 -3.41 -9.82 13.71
CA ALA A 43 -4.23 -9.25 12.64
C ALA A 43 -3.43 -8.34 11.69
N MET A 44 -2.38 -7.68 12.21
CA MET A 44 -1.56 -6.70 11.50
C MET A 44 -0.06 -6.96 11.64
N PRO A 45 0.44 -8.17 11.32
CA PRO A 45 1.87 -8.48 11.45
C PRO A 45 2.72 -7.73 10.42
N LEU A 46 4.01 -7.59 10.70
CA LEU A 46 4.99 -7.14 9.71
C LEU A 46 4.97 -8.07 8.49
N VAL A 47 5.10 -7.48 7.31
CA VAL A 47 5.19 -8.24 6.07
C VAL A 47 6.63 -8.66 5.84
N SER A 48 6.86 -9.94 5.55
CA SER A 48 8.20 -10.38 5.14
C SER A 48 8.58 -9.81 3.76
N PRO A 49 9.86 -9.45 3.52
CA PRO A 49 10.31 -8.97 2.21
C PRO A 49 9.99 -9.94 1.07
N ARG A 50 10.06 -11.25 1.34
CA ARG A 50 9.72 -12.29 0.35
C ARG A 50 8.26 -12.21 -0.08
N GLN A 51 7.33 -12.08 0.87
CA GLN A 51 5.90 -11.95 0.57
C GLN A 51 5.63 -10.64 -0.17
N ALA A 52 6.26 -9.54 0.23
CA ALA A 52 6.12 -8.26 -0.44
C ALA A 52 6.61 -8.34 -1.90
N ALA A 53 7.82 -8.84 -2.13
CA ALA A 53 8.38 -9.03 -3.47
C ALA A 53 7.49 -9.92 -4.34
N SER A 54 6.98 -11.03 -3.80
CA SER A 54 6.07 -11.92 -4.53
C SER A 54 4.79 -11.20 -4.98
N GLN A 55 4.19 -10.38 -4.11
CA GLN A 55 2.99 -9.61 -4.47
C GLN A 55 3.27 -8.51 -5.48
N ILE A 56 4.43 -7.85 -5.40
CA ILE A 56 4.86 -6.81 -6.36
C ILE A 56 5.05 -7.42 -7.74
N ILE A 57 5.78 -8.55 -7.84
CA ILE A 57 6.00 -9.25 -9.11
C ILE A 57 4.66 -9.71 -9.70
N GLN A 58 3.76 -10.25 -8.86
CA GLN A 58 2.44 -10.65 -9.32
C GLN A 58 1.63 -9.46 -9.86
N ALA A 59 1.68 -8.30 -9.18
CA ALA A 59 1.00 -7.09 -9.62
C ALA A 59 1.51 -6.59 -10.97
N GLN A 60 2.84 -6.57 -11.16
CA GLN A 60 3.44 -6.19 -12.44
C GLN A 60 3.08 -7.17 -13.56
N ARG A 61 3.21 -8.49 -13.33
CA ARG A 61 2.88 -9.52 -14.33
C ARG A 61 1.42 -9.49 -14.76
N ARG A 62 0.52 -9.08 -13.87
CA ARG A 62 -0.92 -8.93 -14.15
C ARG A 62 -1.31 -7.52 -14.61
N SER A 63 -0.34 -6.62 -14.80
CA SER A 63 -0.58 -5.22 -15.18
C SER A 63 -1.56 -4.49 -14.27
N TYR A 64 -1.51 -4.76 -12.95
CA TYR A 64 -2.31 -4.00 -11.99
C TYR A 64 -1.78 -2.57 -11.91
N ARG A 65 -2.67 -1.58 -12.02
CA ARG A 65 -2.31 -0.16 -11.90
C ARG A 65 -1.86 0.19 -10.49
N GLU A 66 -2.55 -0.36 -9.49
CA GLU A 66 -2.35 -0.08 -8.07
C GLU A 66 -2.48 -1.36 -7.25
N ARG A 67 -1.64 -1.49 -6.21
CA ARG A 67 -1.70 -2.64 -5.30
C ARG A 67 -1.19 -2.26 -3.92
N THR A 68 -1.95 -2.57 -2.87
CA THR A 68 -1.43 -2.55 -1.50
C THR A 68 -0.72 -3.86 -1.17
N VAL A 69 0.22 -3.81 -0.24
CA VAL A 69 0.89 -5.00 0.30
C VAL A 69 0.83 -4.92 1.82
N PRO A 70 0.00 -5.72 2.52
CA PRO A 70 -0.92 -6.74 1.99
C PRO A 70 -2.06 -6.23 1.10
N SER A 71 -2.54 -7.12 0.23
CA SER A 71 -3.58 -6.80 -0.75
C SER A 71 -4.95 -6.38 -0.21
N MET A 72 -5.34 -6.87 0.96
CA MET A 72 -6.66 -6.59 1.55
C MET A 72 -6.80 -5.12 1.99
N TRP A 73 -5.68 -4.45 2.28
CA TRP A 73 -5.67 -3.07 2.75
C TRP A 73 -6.27 -2.07 1.78
N LEU A 74 -6.24 -2.34 0.46
CA LEU A 74 -6.87 -1.45 -0.51
C LEU A 74 -8.38 -1.39 -0.27
N SER A 75 -9.04 -2.54 -0.14
CA SER A 75 -10.47 -2.64 0.14
C SER A 75 -10.81 -2.03 1.51
N VAL A 76 -10.01 -2.32 2.53
CA VAL A 76 -10.18 -1.72 3.87
C VAL A 76 -10.09 -0.20 3.80
N ASN A 77 -9.05 0.35 3.16
CA ASN A 77 -8.88 1.80 3.00
C ASN A 77 -10.03 2.43 2.20
N THR A 78 -10.53 1.78 1.16
CA THR A 78 -11.69 2.27 0.40
C THR A 78 -12.94 2.33 1.27
N ILE A 79 -13.19 1.33 2.12
CA ILE A 79 -14.33 1.32 3.05
C ILE A 79 -14.14 2.37 4.14
N VAL A 80 -12.94 2.46 4.73
CA VAL A 80 -12.64 3.43 5.81
C VAL A 80 -12.86 4.86 5.33
N ARG A 81 -12.54 5.16 4.06
CA ARG A 81 -12.75 6.49 3.45
C ARG A 81 -14.22 6.88 3.27
N LEU A 82 -15.17 5.97 3.49
CA LEU A 82 -16.61 6.28 3.47
C LEU A 82 -17.10 6.86 4.80
N PHE A 83 -16.33 6.74 5.88
CA PHE A 83 -16.71 7.25 7.19
C PHE A 83 -16.39 8.75 7.33
N PRO A 84 -17.12 9.48 8.21
CA PRO A 84 -16.75 10.85 8.59
C PRO A 84 -15.38 10.91 9.26
N ASP A 85 -14.69 12.05 9.14
CA ASP A 85 -13.32 12.25 9.66
C ASP A 85 -13.18 11.86 11.13
N ASN A 86 -14.15 12.20 11.99
CA ASN A 86 -14.11 11.84 13.41
C ASN A 86 -14.10 10.33 13.63
N ALA A 87 -14.85 9.57 12.84
CA ALA A 87 -14.87 8.11 12.94
C ALA A 87 -13.57 7.49 12.44
N ILE A 88 -12.96 8.09 11.40
CA ILE A 88 -11.63 7.69 10.93
C ILE A 88 -10.57 7.93 12.02
N GLN A 89 -10.61 9.08 12.69
CA GLN A 89 -9.72 9.39 13.81
C GLN A 89 -9.87 8.37 14.95
N CYS A 90 -11.10 8.07 15.36
CA CYS A 90 -11.35 7.03 16.37
C CYS A 90 -10.82 5.65 15.95
N LEU A 91 -10.90 5.30 14.66
CA LEU A 91 -10.38 4.03 14.15
C LEU A 91 -8.84 4.01 14.16
N ILE A 92 -8.20 5.12 13.78
CA ILE A 92 -6.74 5.26 13.82
C ILE A 92 -6.24 5.15 15.26
N ASP A 93 -6.86 5.87 16.19
CA ASP A 93 -6.53 5.84 17.62
C ASP A 93 -6.80 4.46 18.22
N PHE A 94 -7.83 3.75 17.73
CA PHE A 94 -8.09 2.38 18.13
C PHE A 94 -7.03 1.41 17.61
N CYS A 95 -6.64 1.48 16.34
CA CYS A 95 -5.61 0.60 15.79
C CYS A 95 -4.23 0.87 16.38
N ASP A 96 -3.94 2.12 16.73
CA ASP A 96 -2.72 2.60 17.39
C ASP A 96 -1.44 1.95 16.82
N SER A 97 -1.35 1.89 15.48
CA SER A 97 -0.29 1.22 14.75
C SER A 97 0.60 2.21 14.02
N GLY A 98 1.91 2.01 14.04
CA GLY A 98 2.87 2.91 13.39
C GLY A 98 4.31 2.38 13.41
N VAL A 99 5.25 3.18 12.94
CA VAL A 99 6.69 2.94 13.13
C VAL A 99 7.24 4.12 13.90
N GLU A 100 7.81 3.87 15.07
CA GLU A 100 8.39 4.92 15.90
C GLU A 100 9.74 5.38 15.34
N ALA A 101 10.15 6.59 15.72
CA ALA A 101 11.43 7.14 15.30
C ALA A 101 12.62 6.35 15.87
N ASP A 102 13.66 6.23 15.04
CA ASP A 102 14.95 5.76 15.50
C ASP A 102 15.63 6.95 16.19
N SER A 103 15.65 6.88 17.52
CA SER A 103 16.19 7.86 18.45
C SER A 103 17.70 8.00 18.36
#